data_AF-A0A7K2XRB6-F1
#
_entry.id   AF-A0A7K2XRB6-F1
#
_cell.length_a   1.000
_cell.length_b   1.000
_cell.length_c   1.000
_cell.angle_alpha   90.00
_cell.angle_beta   90.00
_cell.angle_gamma   90.00
#
_symmetry.space_group_name_H-M   'P 1'
#
loop_
_entity.id
_entity.type
_entity.pdbx_description
1 polymer ?
#
loop_
_entity_poly.entity_id
_entity_poly.type
_entity_poly.pdbx_seq_one_letter_code
_entity_poly.pdbx_strand_id
1 'polypeptide(L)' 'MTTQPVWRKSSFCSEGDACVYVATAPGALVKVADRADPAHLVLATTQAAWADFLRAVKETG' A
#
# COMPACT_ATOMS: atom_id res chain seq x y z
N MET A 1 18.07 -7.07 -11.86
CA MET A 1 16.92 -6.27 -12.35
C MET A 1 15.87 -6.29 -11.26
N THR A 2 15.55 -5.16 -10.63
CA THR A 2 14.50 -5.08 -9.61
C THR A 2 13.14 -5.08 -10.31
N THR A 3 12.33 -6.11 -10.09
CA THR A 3 10.95 -6.16 -10.60
C THR A 3 10.20 -4.92 -10.14
N GLN A 4 9.65 -4.14 -11.08
CA GLN A 4 8.84 -2.97 -10.75
C GLN A 4 7.59 -3.44 -9.99
N PRO A 5 7.27 -2.84 -8.83
CA PRO A 5 6.12 -3.25 -8.04
C PRO A 5 4.82 -3.05 -8.82
N VAL A 6 3.94 -4.05 -8.80
CA VAL A 6 2.60 -3.96 -9.40
C VAL A 6 1.66 -3.30 -8.40
N TRP A 7 1.42 -1.99 -8.57
CA TRP A 7 0.59 -1.21 -7.67
C TRP A 7 -0.90 -1.49 -7.85
N ARG A 8 -1.60 -1.67 -6.73
CA ARG A 8 -3.06 -1.77 -6.64
C ARG A 8 -3.60 -0.47 -6.04
N LYS A 9 -4.40 0.25 -6.81
CA LYS A 9 -5.08 1.47 -6.37
C LYS A 9 -6.26 1.09 -5.46
N SER A 10 -6.45 1.84 -4.36
CA SER A 10 -7.62 1.70 -3.49
C SER A 10 -8.91 2.03 -4.23
N SER A 11 -9.98 1.28 -3.95
CA SER A 11 -11.33 1.56 -4.46
C SER A 11 -11.96 2.82 -3.86
N PHE A 12 -11.42 3.33 -2.75
CA PHE A 12 -11.88 4.55 -2.08
C PHE A 12 -11.23 5.82 -2.64
N CYS A 13 -10.39 5.70 -3.66
CA CYS A 13 -9.76 6.86 -4.30
C CYS A 13 -10.66 7.43 -5.40
N SER A 14 -11.22 8.61 -5.16
CA SER A 14 -11.90 9.44 -6.15
C SER A 14 -10.98 10.57 -6.64
N GLU A 15 -11.48 11.40 -7.56
CA GLU A 15 -10.74 12.54 -8.10
C GLU A 15 -10.53 13.61 -7.02
N GLY A 16 -9.27 14.03 -6.81
CA GLY A 16 -8.91 15.00 -5.77
C GLY A 16 -8.75 14.45 -4.35
N ASP A 17 -8.93 13.13 -4.15
CA ASP A 17 -8.83 12.48 -2.83
C ASP A 17 -7.43 11.96 -2.47
N ALA A 18 -7.22 11.68 -1.18
CA ALA A 18 -6.01 11.04 -0.65
C ALA A 18 -5.95 9.54 -1.02
N CYS A 19 -5.51 9.28 -2.24
CA CYS A 19 -5.44 7.94 -2.81
C CYS A 19 -4.34 7.09 -2.18
N VAL A 20 -4.66 5.82 -1.92
CA VAL A 20 -3.70 4.83 -1.40
C VAL A 20 -3.42 3.78 -2.46
N TYR A 21 -2.14 3.48 -2.65
CA TYR A 21 -1.64 2.45 -3.55
C TYR A 21 -0.86 1.42 -2.74
N VAL A 22 -1.09 0.14 -3.00
CA VAL A 22 -0.42 -0.96 -2.28
C VAL A 22 0.20 -1.93 -3.27
N ALA A 23 1.41 -2.39 -3.01
CA ALA A 23 2.09 -3.42 -3.81
C ALA A 23 2.76 -4.47 -2.92
N THR A 24 2.77 -5.71 -3.38
CA THR A 24 3.60 -6.76 -2.78
C THR A 24 5.04 -6.63 -3.29
N ALA A 25 6.00 -7.02 -2.45
CA ALA A 25 7.41 -7.05 -2.79
C ALA A 25 8.07 -8.33 -2.26
N PRO A 26 9.23 -8.73 -2.82
CA PRO A 26 9.98 -9.90 -2.35
C PRO A 26 10.26 -9.84 -0.83
N GLY A 27 10.38 -11.02 -0.20
CA GLY A 27 10.64 -11.12 1.24
C GLY A 27 9.41 -10.90 2.12
N ALA A 28 8.22 -11.22 1.61
CA ALA A 28 6.94 -11.02 2.30
C ALA A 28 6.71 -9.56 2.73
N LEU A 29 7.10 -8.61 1.87
CA LEU A 29 6.94 -7.18 2.10
C LEU A 29 5.70 -6.63 1.43
N VAL A 30 5.15 -5.58 2.03
CA VAL A 30 4.08 -4.74 1.51
C VAL A 30 4.61 -3.31 1.44
N LYS A 31 4.41 -2.67 0.28
CA LYS A 31 4.72 -1.26 0.05
C LYS A 31 3.43 -0.48 -0.07
N VAL A 32 3.39 0.71 0.50
CA VAL A 32 2.27 1.65 0.43
C VAL A 32 2.78 2.97 -0.13
N ALA A 33 2.02 3.55 -1.05
CA ALA A 33 2.32 4.82 -1.69
C ALA A 33 1.05 5.69 -1.78
N ASP A 34 1.24 7.01 -1.84
CA ASP A 34 0.17 8.00 -2.06
C ASP A 34 0.02 8.39 -3.55
N ARG A 35 1.03 8.10 -4.37
CA ARG A 35 1.02 8.19 -5.83
C ARG A 35 1.75 7.00 -6.45
N ALA A 36 1.37 6.59 -7.65
CA ALA A 36 1.95 5.42 -8.33
C ALA A 36 2.98 5.73 -9.43
N ASP A 37 3.00 6.96 -9.97
CA ASP A 37 3.89 7.32 -11.08
C ASP A 37 4.33 8.80 -11.06
N PRO A 38 5.60 9.11 -10.72
CA PRO A 38 6.55 8.21 -10.08
C PRO A 38 6.08 7.89 -8.66
N ALA A 39 6.16 6.61 -8.29
CA ALA A 39 5.68 6.16 -6.98
C ALA A 39 6.39 6.89 -5.83
N HIS A 40 5.62 7.37 -4.86
CA HIS A 40 6.16 7.92 -3.62
C HIS A 40 5.86 6.96 -2.49
N LEU A 41 6.91 6.25 -2.07
CA LEU A 41 6.82 5.25 -1.03
C LEU A 41 6.60 5.93 0.33
N VAL A 42 5.44 5.69 0.92
CA VAL A 42 5.08 6.22 2.25
C VAL A 42 5.46 5.22 3.33
N LEU A 43 5.24 3.93 3.09
CA LEU A 43 5.52 2.87 4.06
C LEU A 43 6.00 1.60 3.35
N ALA A 44 6.97 0.92 3.95
CA ALA A 44 7.30 -0.47 3.65
C ALA A 44 7.25 -1.27 4.94
N THR A 45 6.49 -2.37 4.93
CA THR A 45 6.28 -3.21 6.11
C THR A 45 6.19 -4.67 5.72
N THR A 46 6.09 -5.57 6.69
CA THR A 46 5.87 -7.01 6.43
C THR A 46 4.38 -7.27 6.18
N GLN A 47 4.07 -8.36 5.46
CA GLN A 47 2.69 -8.81 5.28
C GLN A 47 1.97 -9.06 6.61
N ALA A 48 2.67 -9.58 7.62
CA ALA A 48 2.10 -9.82 8.95
C ALA A 48 1.69 -8.51 9.64
N ALA A 49 2.61 -7.53 9.69
CA ALA A 49 2.31 -6.22 10.29
C ALA A 49 1.24 -5.46 9.51
N TRP A 50 1.19 -5.62 8.18
CA TRP A 50 0.11 -5.07 7.36
C TRP A 50 -1.26 -5.68 7.69
N ALA A 51 -1.32 -7.01 7.88
CA ALA A 51 -2.56 -7.68 8.28
C ALA A 51 -3.04 -7.21 9.66
N ASP A 52 -2.13 -7.07 10.63
CA ASP A 52 -2.45 -6.54 11.96
C ASP A 52 -2.95 -5.10 11.90
N PHE A 53 -2.29 -4.24 11.10
CA PHE A 53 -2.73 -2.88 10.85
C PHE A 53 -4.16 -2.83 10.29
N LEU A 54 -4.45 -3.62 9.25
CA LEU A 54 -5.79 -3.66 8.65
C LEU A 54 -6.86 -4.13 9.64
N ARG A 55 -6.54 -5.08 10.53
CA ARG A 55 -7.45 -5.52 11.59
C ARG A 55 -7.73 -4.39 12.56
N ALA A 56 -6.69 -3.74 13.08
CA ALA A 56 -6.83 -2.64 14.03
C ALA A 56 -7.68 -1.49 13.45
N VAL A 57 -7.39 -1.06 12.21
CA VAL A 57 -8.13 0.02 11.55
C VAL A 57 -9.62 -0.31 11.39
N LYS A 58 -9.97 -1.55 11.05
CA LYS A 58 -11.36 -2.00 10.89
C LYS A 58 -12.13 -2.12 12.20
N GLU A 59 -11.44 -2.35 13.31
CA GLU A 59 -12.06 -2.38 14.64
C GLU A 59 -12.33 -0.96 15.17
N THR A 60 -11.55 0.02 14.72
CA THR A 60 -11.64 1.42 15.16
C THR A 60 -12.51 2.33 14.27
N GLY A 61 -12.89 1.87 13.08
CA GLY A 61 -13.69 2.63 12.10
C GLY A 61 -15.13 2.17 12.04
#